data_AF-A0A850G6N8-F1
#
_entry.id   AF-A0A850G6N8-F1
#
_cell.length_a   1.000
_cell.length_b   1.000
_cell.length_c   1.000
_cell.angle_alpha   90.00
_cell.angle_beta   90.00
_cell.angle_gamma   90.00
#
_symmetry.space_group_name_H-M   'P 1'
#
loop_
_entity.id
_entity.type
_entity.pdbx_description
1 polymer ?
#
loop_
_entity_poly.entity_id
_entity_poly.type
_entity_poly.pdbx_seq_one_letter_code
_entity_poly.pdbx_strand_id
1 'polypeptide(L)'
;MSRVVIDEIRSLFGGGVPELYQRMAEQGVLEARWPEIRKILVEPAPLPPQVVQALLAILSLRCVNTYCFVYHSLSLVQMDASVIEIDELAQLFSMPAIVPNHERWSRLLKLTWLACREGPHQRAADLRLRKACDFAEYERIMQVCDAGLAINRFNSATPSQLDGDEGIERMPAQLRAMIPNFVHFHARHVSGSAQSRPVSTICSSCQALRSTEDEWYPYDVAAELLDPNTLFSHGLCPACFEDF
;
A
#
# COMPACT_ATOMS: atom_id res chain seq x y z
N MET A 1 -26.81 8.68 7.68
CA MET A 1 -25.64 9.30 7.04
C MET A 1 -25.76 10.82 6.88
N SER A 2 -24.85 11.56 7.50
CA SER A 2 -24.76 13.03 7.37
C SER A 2 -24.34 13.43 5.95
N ARG A 3 -24.96 14.47 5.40
CA ARG A 3 -24.63 15.04 4.08
C ARG A 3 -23.15 15.43 3.98
N VAL A 4 -22.56 15.89 5.09
CA VAL A 4 -21.14 16.27 5.18
C VAL A 4 -20.21 15.08 4.92
N VAL A 5 -20.51 13.92 5.50
CA VAL A 5 -19.69 12.70 5.33
C VAL A 5 -19.68 12.25 3.88
N ILE A 6 -20.85 12.26 3.24
CA ILE A 6 -20.97 11.88 1.83
C ILE A 6 -20.21 12.82 0.92
N ASP A 7 -20.29 14.13 1.18
CA ASP A 7 -19.60 15.12 0.35
C ASP A 7 -18.07 15.01 0.51
N GLU A 8 -17.58 14.70 1.72
CA GLU A 8 -16.16 14.40 1.95
C GLU A 8 -15.70 13.14 1.19
N ILE A 9 -16.44 12.03 1.30
CA ILE A 9 -16.12 10.78 0.58
C ILE A 9 -16.15 11.02 -0.93
N ARG A 10 -17.15 11.73 -1.43
CA ARG A 10 -17.27 12.06 -2.84
C ARG A 10 -16.07 12.84 -3.36
N SER A 11 -15.57 13.78 -2.55
CA SER A 11 -14.38 14.56 -2.89
C SER A 11 -13.11 13.70 -2.94
N LEU A 12 -12.98 12.69 -2.08
CA LEU A 12 -11.81 11.82 -2.02
C LEU A 12 -11.66 10.91 -3.25
N PHE A 13 -12.77 10.47 -3.83
CA PHE A 13 -12.81 9.48 -4.92
C PHE A 13 -13.27 10.07 -6.27
N GLY A 14 -13.07 11.37 -6.46
CA GLY A 14 -13.25 12.03 -7.76
C GLY A 14 -14.70 12.09 -8.25
N GLY A 15 -15.66 12.32 -7.35
CA GLY A 15 -17.06 12.62 -7.70
C GLY A 15 -18.05 11.48 -7.46
N GLY A 16 -17.57 10.25 -7.28
CA GLY A 16 -18.37 9.09 -6.88
C GLY A 16 -18.28 8.81 -5.38
N VAL A 17 -19.31 8.18 -4.80
CA VAL A 17 -19.21 7.58 -3.46
C VAL A 17 -19.06 6.07 -3.66
N PRO A 18 -17.94 5.46 -3.28
CA PRO A 18 -17.75 4.02 -3.46
C PRO A 18 -18.86 3.22 -2.77
N GLU A 19 -19.40 2.20 -3.44
CA GLU A 19 -20.42 1.28 -2.91
C GLU A 19 -20.08 0.80 -1.49
N LEU A 20 -18.80 0.50 -1.22
CA LEU A 20 -18.30 0.15 0.11
C LEU A 20 -18.79 1.12 1.21
N TYR A 21 -18.61 2.43 1.01
CA TYR A 21 -18.97 3.42 2.01
C TYR A 21 -20.48 3.62 2.08
N GLN A 22 -21.20 3.45 0.97
CA GLN A 22 -22.66 3.45 0.98
C GLN A 22 -23.18 2.30 1.87
N ARG A 23 -22.64 1.10 1.70
CA ARG A 23 -23.01 -0.07 2.52
C ARG A 23 -22.58 0.06 3.98
N MET A 24 -21.40 0.61 4.26
CA MET A 24 -21.00 0.93 5.64
C MET A 24 -22.02 1.86 6.30
N ALA A 25 -22.58 2.83 5.55
CA ALA A 25 -23.57 3.75 6.08
C ALA A 25 -24.95 3.11 6.28
N GLU A 26 -25.39 2.27 5.35
CA GLU A 26 -26.64 1.51 5.47
C GLU A 26 -26.63 0.60 6.71
N GLN A 27 -25.46 0.06 7.07
CA GLN A 27 -25.27 -0.77 8.25
C GLN A 27 -24.94 0.03 9.53
N GLY A 28 -24.89 1.37 9.46
CA GLY A 28 -24.55 2.25 10.59
C GLY A 28 -23.09 2.13 11.07
N VAL A 29 -22.23 1.44 10.32
CA VAL A 29 -20.81 1.26 10.62
C VAL A 29 -20.01 2.50 10.24
N LEU A 30 -20.43 3.20 9.18
CA LEU A 30 -19.73 4.38 8.70
C LEU A 30 -19.69 5.47 9.75
N GLU A 31 -20.81 5.80 10.40
CA GLU A 31 -20.85 6.85 11.42
C GLU A 31 -19.90 6.57 12.60
N ALA A 32 -19.78 5.30 13.01
CA ALA A 32 -18.88 4.90 14.09
C ALA A 32 -17.40 4.95 13.70
N ARG A 33 -17.08 4.61 12.43
CA ARG A 33 -15.69 4.53 11.94
C ARG A 33 -15.21 5.79 11.21
N TRP A 34 -16.12 6.67 10.80
CA TRP A 34 -15.80 7.86 10.03
C TRP A 34 -14.78 8.77 10.73
N PRO A 35 -14.82 9.00 12.05
CA PRO A 35 -13.79 9.83 12.69
C PRO A 35 -12.36 9.30 12.50
N GLU A 36 -12.17 7.98 12.50
CA GLU A 36 -10.87 7.33 12.28
C GLU A 36 -10.47 7.39 10.79
N ILE A 37 -11.42 7.08 9.90
CA ILE A 37 -11.22 7.10 8.44
C ILE A 37 -10.97 8.51 7.92
N ARG A 38 -11.71 9.50 8.43
CA ARG A 38 -11.60 10.92 8.06
C ARG A 38 -10.22 11.46 8.42
N LYS A 39 -9.71 11.12 9.61
CA LYS A 39 -8.36 11.53 10.01
C LYS A 39 -7.34 11.08 8.97
N ILE A 40 -7.40 9.86 8.49
CA ILE A 40 -6.39 9.37 7.54
C ILE A 40 -6.62 9.85 6.09
N LEU A 41 -7.87 9.93 5.62
CA LEU A 41 -8.17 10.22 4.22
C LEU A 41 -8.32 11.71 3.93
N VAL A 42 -8.97 12.46 4.84
CA VAL A 42 -9.28 13.89 4.66
C VAL A 42 -8.21 14.77 5.31
N GLU A 43 -7.62 14.32 6.42
CA GLU A 43 -6.64 15.08 7.20
C GLU A 43 -5.28 14.35 7.30
N PRO A 44 -4.68 13.93 6.16
CA PRO A 44 -3.58 12.93 6.14
C PRO A 44 -2.27 13.39 6.80
N ALA A 45 -2.10 14.68 7.06
CA ALA A 45 -0.89 15.23 7.65
C ALA A 45 -0.51 14.51 8.98
N PRO A 46 0.79 14.24 9.24
CA PRO A 46 1.96 14.74 8.48
C PRO A 46 2.29 13.93 7.21
N LEU A 47 1.56 12.86 6.91
CA LEU A 47 1.85 12.06 5.71
C LEU A 47 1.32 12.76 4.44
N PRO A 48 2.05 12.65 3.31
CA PRO A 48 1.50 13.01 2.02
C PRO A 48 0.25 12.17 1.70
N PRO A 49 -0.82 12.75 1.12
CA PRO A 49 -2.02 12.01 0.74
C PRO A 49 -1.74 10.80 -0.16
N GLN A 50 -0.77 10.92 -1.08
CA GLN A 50 -0.35 9.84 -1.97
C GLN A 50 0.26 8.66 -1.19
N VAL A 51 1.02 8.94 -0.14
CA VAL A 51 1.59 7.89 0.72
C VAL A 51 0.48 7.14 1.47
N VAL A 52 -0.55 7.85 1.94
CA VAL A 52 -1.70 7.23 2.59
C VAL A 52 -2.46 6.32 1.63
N GLN A 53 -2.77 6.79 0.42
CA GLN A 53 -3.46 5.97 -0.57
C GLN A 53 -2.62 4.76 -1.00
N ALA A 54 -1.29 4.91 -1.12
CA ALA A 54 -0.38 3.81 -1.41
C ALA A 54 -0.37 2.76 -0.29
N LEU A 55 -0.32 3.18 0.98
CA LEU A 55 -0.44 2.27 2.13
C LEU A 55 -1.76 1.48 2.07
N LEU A 56 -2.88 2.16 1.82
CA LEU A 56 -4.19 1.52 1.76
C LEU A 56 -4.30 0.53 0.60
N ALA A 57 -3.82 0.89 -0.60
CA ALA A 57 -3.75 -0.02 -1.74
C ALA A 57 -2.93 -1.27 -1.40
N ILE A 58 -1.78 -1.11 -0.75
CA ILE A 58 -0.90 -2.22 -0.33
C ILE A 58 -1.59 -3.15 0.65
N LEU A 59 -2.23 -2.59 1.68
CA LEU A 59 -3.00 -3.36 2.64
C LEU A 59 -4.11 -4.13 1.93
N SER A 60 -4.83 -3.50 1.00
CA SER A 60 -5.89 -4.15 0.24
C SER A 60 -5.41 -5.29 -0.63
N LEU A 61 -4.28 -5.17 -1.33
CA LEU A 61 -3.73 -6.30 -2.10
C LEU A 61 -3.40 -7.48 -1.18
N ARG A 62 -2.83 -7.22 0.00
CA ARG A 62 -2.47 -8.27 0.96
C ARG A 62 -3.67 -8.92 1.63
N CYS A 63 -4.75 -8.16 1.84
CA CYS A 63 -6.03 -8.67 2.28
C CYS A 63 -6.82 -9.37 1.17
N VAL A 64 -6.24 -9.51 -0.04
CA VAL A 64 -6.90 -10.11 -1.21
C VAL A 64 -8.22 -9.37 -1.53
N ASN A 65 -8.20 -8.05 -1.38
CA ASN A 65 -9.35 -7.19 -1.53
C ASN A 65 -9.25 -6.37 -2.81
N THR A 66 -9.66 -6.96 -3.94
CA THR A 66 -9.55 -6.35 -5.27
C THR A 66 -10.26 -5.01 -5.35
N TYR A 67 -11.45 -4.89 -4.76
CA TYR A 67 -12.25 -3.67 -4.81
C TYR A 67 -11.53 -2.48 -4.17
N CYS A 68 -11.07 -2.65 -2.92
CA CYS A 68 -10.38 -1.58 -2.21
C CYS A 68 -9.04 -1.26 -2.89
N PHE A 69 -8.32 -2.28 -3.36
CA PHE A 69 -7.07 -2.10 -4.11
C PHE A 69 -7.27 -1.21 -5.35
N VAL A 70 -8.30 -1.48 -6.15
CA VAL A 70 -8.60 -0.70 -7.37
C VAL A 70 -8.96 0.73 -7.02
N TYR A 71 -9.83 0.97 -6.03
CA TYR A 71 -10.21 2.34 -5.64
C TYR A 71 -9.03 3.18 -5.13
N HIS A 72 -8.19 2.62 -4.27
CA HIS A 72 -7.00 3.33 -3.79
C HIS A 72 -5.99 3.58 -4.92
N SER A 73 -5.87 2.64 -5.86
CA SER A 73 -5.00 2.80 -7.06
C SER A 73 -5.52 3.89 -8.00
N LEU A 74 -6.83 3.94 -8.26
CA LEU A 74 -7.46 5.01 -9.06
C LEU A 74 -7.30 6.39 -8.40
N SER A 75 -7.42 6.44 -7.06
CA SER A 75 -7.21 7.68 -6.29
C SER A 75 -5.78 8.19 -6.43
N LEU A 76 -4.79 7.29 -6.48
CA LEU A 76 -3.39 7.66 -6.73
C LEU A 76 -3.20 8.27 -8.12
N VAL A 77 -3.87 7.71 -9.14
CA VAL A 77 -3.83 8.27 -10.50
C VAL A 77 -4.44 9.68 -10.53
N GLN A 78 -5.57 9.88 -9.85
CA GLN A 78 -6.25 11.17 -9.76
C GLN A 78 -5.42 12.27 -9.09
N MET A 79 -4.51 11.90 -8.20
CA MET A 79 -3.66 12.84 -7.46
C MET A 79 -2.44 13.30 -8.26
N ASP A 80 -2.41 13.04 -9.58
CA ASP A 80 -1.27 13.27 -10.46
C ASP A 80 0.03 12.87 -9.77
N ALA A 81 0.05 11.65 -9.20
CA ALA A 81 1.15 11.16 -8.39
C ALA A 81 2.41 10.96 -9.25
N SER A 82 3.02 12.05 -9.72
CA SER A 82 4.33 12.09 -10.39
C SER A 82 5.47 11.70 -9.46
N VAL A 83 5.17 11.61 -8.14
CA VAL A 83 6.07 11.16 -7.08
C VAL A 83 5.96 9.64 -6.87
N ILE A 84 4.95 8.97 -7.43
CA ILE A 84 4.80 7.52 -7.33
C ILE A 84 4.14 7.04 -8.62
N GLU A 85 4.95 6.61 -9.61
CA GLU A 85 4.35 6.12 -10.86
C GLU A 85 3.51 4.86 -10.57
N ILE A 86 2.36 4.75 -11.21
CA ILE A 86 1.40 3.65 -10.98
C ILE A 86 2.00 2.29 -11.34
N ASP A 87 2.85 2.27 -12.37
CA ASP A 87 3.65 1.09 -12.74
C ASP A 87 4.77 0.80 -11.72
N GLU A 88 5.19 1.77 -10.92
CA GLU A 88 6.12 1.60 -9.79
C GLU A 88 5.41 1.15 -8.51
N LEU A 89 4.15 1.55 -8.26
CA LEU A 89 3.25 0.94 -7.27
C LEU A 89 2.96 -0.52 -7.60
N ALA A 90 2.84 -0.83 -8.89
CA ALA A 90 2.79 -2.19 -9.38
C ALA A 90 4.12 -2.93 -9.14
N GLN A 91 5.26 -2.27 -9.30
CA GLN A 91 6.57 -2.86 -9.00
C GLN A 91 6.88 -2.97 -7.50
N LEU A 92 6.30 -2.12 -6.64
CA LEU A 92 6.35 -2.19 -5.17
C LEU A 92 5.87 -3.55 -4.62
N PHE A 93 5.29 -4.42 -5.45
CA PHE A 93 4.95 -5.80 -5.09
C PHE A 93 5.92 -6.89 -5.55
N SER A 94 6.84 -6.59 -6.48
CA SER A 94 8.14 -7.29 -6.52
C SER A 94 9.07 -6.74 -5.43
N MET A 95 8.79 -5.52 -4.97
CA MET A 95 9.69 -4.60 -4.28
C MET A 95 11.03 -4.54 -5.03
N PRO A 96 11.21 -3.57 -5.93
CA PRO A 96 12.49 -2.95 -6.23
C PRO A 96 12.59 -1.59 -5.55
N ALA A 97 13.65 -1.38 -4.79
CA ALA A 97 14.24 -0.08 -4.53
C ALA A 97 14.86 0.35 -5.85
N ILE A 98 14.04 0.91 -6.72
CA ILE A 98 14.53 1.70 -7.83
C ILE A 98 14.08 3.12 -7.52
N VAL A 99 15.01 4.04 -7.71
CA VAL A 99 14.92 5.50 -7.52
C VAL A 99 15.32 6.01 -6.12
N PRO A 100 16.53 6.61 -5.99
CA PRO A 100 17.02 7.29 -4.78
C PRO A 100 16.09 8.34 -4.17
N ASN A 101 15.11 8.85 -4.92
CA ASN A 101 14.11 9.80 -4.43
C ASN A 101 12.91 9.14 -3.71
N HIS A 102 12.73 7.81 -3.81
CA HIS A 102 11.57 7.07 -3.27
C HIS A 102 11.94 5.94 -2.28
N GLU A 103 13.24 5.71 -2.04
CA GLU A 103 13.75 4.70 -1.09
C GLU A 103 13.09 4.81 0.29
N ARG A 104 12.94 6.05 0.81
CA ARG A 104 12.35 6.29 2.12
C ARG A 104 10.93 5.74 2.21
N TRP A 105 10.07 6.07 1.25
CA TRP A 105 8.66 5.66 1.29
C TRP A 105 8.52 4.16 1.05
N SER A 106 9.26 3.59 0.10
CA SER A 106 9.28 2.13 -0.12
C SER A 106 9.68 1.36 1.16
N ARG A 107 10.71 1.84 1.87
CA ARG A 107 11.13 1.31 3.16
C ARG A 107 10.05 1.47 4.24
N LEU A 108 9.44 2.65 4.36
CA LEU A 108 8.38 2.90 5.34
C LEU A 108 7.16 1.99 5.08
N LEU A 109 6.72 1.84 3.83
CA LEU A 109 5.63 0.95 3.44
C LEU A 109 5.91 -0.51 3.85
N LYS A 110 7.13 -1.01 3.61
CA LYS A 110 7.53 -2.37 4.00
C LYS A 110 7.57 -2.56 5.52
N LEU A 111 8.20 -1.63 6.24
CA LEU A 111 8.32 -1.70 7.70
C LEU A 111 6.94 -1.63 8.36
N THR A 112 6.06 -0.78 7.85
CA THR A 112 4.66 -0.66 8.29
C THR A 112 3.93 -1.99 8.18
N TRP A 113 4.01 -2.63 7.01
CA TRP A 113 3.38 -3.94 6.80
C TRP A 113 3.90 -5.00 7.78
N LEU A 114 5.22 -5.08 7.96
CA LEU A 114 5.83 -6.05 8.86
C LEU A 114 5.51 -5.76 10.33
N ALA A 115 5.41 -4.49 10.73
CA ALA A 115 5.08 -4.09 12.10
C ALA A 115 3.60 -4.38 12.45
N CYS A 116 2.70 -4.26 11.48
CA CYS A 116 1.26 -4.47 11.70
C CYS A 116 0.83 -5.94 11.57
N ARG A 117 1.69 -6.82 11.07
CA ARG A 117 1.41 -8.25 10.92
C ARG A 117 2.09 -9.06 12.02
N GLU A 118 1.34 -9.96 12.64
CA GLU A 118 1.92 -10.95 13.55
C GLU A 118 2.95 -11.81 12.81
N GLY A 119 4.14 -11.92 13.40
CA GLY A 119 5.22 -12.72 12.82
C GLY A 119 6.58 -12.49 13.47
N PRO A 120 7.59 -13.30 13.11
CA PRO A 120 8.90 -13.25 13.74
C PRO A 120 9.59 -11.88 13.56
N HIS A 121 9.27 -11.16 12.50
CA HIS A 121 9.88 -9.86 12.17
C HIS A 121 9.13 -8.66 12.73
N GLN A 122 8.01 -8.84 13.42
CA GLN A 122 7.13 -7.74 13.82
C GLN A 122 7.84 -6.71 14.71
N ARG A 123 8.48 -7.19 15.78
CA ARG A 123 9.16 -6.33 16.77
C ARG A 123 10.34 -5.57 16.14
N ALA A 124 11.15 -6.25 15.34
CA ALA A 124 12.26 -5.63 14.64
C ALA A 124 11.78 -4.57 13.63
N ALA A 125 10.71 -4.87 12.88
CA ALA A 125 10.11 -3.92 11.94
C ALA A 125 9.53 -2.68 12.63
N ASP A 126 8.83 -2.85 13.76
CA ASP A 126 8.28 -1.73 14.55
C ASP A 126 9.39 -0.79 15.05
N LEU A 127 10.45 -1.36 15.64
CA LEU A 127 11.60 -0.58 16.12
C LEU A 127 12.29 0.19 14.99
N ARG A 128 12.38 -0.41 13.80
CA ARG A 128 12.96 0.23 12.62
C ARG A 128 12.06 1.30 12.03
N LEU A 129 10.74 1.07 12.02
CA LEU A 129 9.76 2.06 11.59
C LEU A 129 9.86 3.32 12.44
N ARG A 130 9.89 3.16 13.77
CA ARG A 130 10.08 4.26 14.74
C ARG A 130 11.38 5.04 14.56
N LYS A 131 12.43 4.40 14.00
CA LYS A 131 13.70 5.07 13.68
C LYS A 131 13.69 5.73 12.30
N ALA A 132 12.81 5.31 11.40
CA ALA A 132 12.75 5.77 10.01
C ALA A 132 11.80 6.96 9.78
N CYS A 133 10.99 7.31 10.77
CA CYS A 133 10.04 8.41 10.76
C CYS A 133 9.99 9.09 12.13
N ASP A 134 9.45 10.31 12.19
CA ASP A 134 9.19 10.95 13.49
C ASP A 134 7.98 10.32 14.20
N PHE A 135 7.76 10.70 15.46
CA PHE A 135 6.68 10.13 16.26
C PHE A 135 5.29 10.40 15.66
N ALA A 136 5.06 11.59 15.09
CA ALA A 136 3.76 11.95 14.52
C ALA A 136 3.48 11.20 13.21
N GLU A 137 4.51 11.02 12.37
CA GLU A 137 4.47 10.15 11.19
C GLU A 137 4.21 8.70 11.58
N TYR A 138 4.92 8.18 12.59
CA TYR A 138 4.71 6.82 13.09
C TYR A 138 3.27 6.61 13.54
N GLU A 139 2.74 7.48 14.41
CA GLU A 139 1.35 7.40 14.88
C GLU A 139 0.37 7.44 13.71
N ARG A 140 0.62 8.31 12.72
CA ARG A 140 -0.24 8.42 11.54
C ARG A 140 -0.20 7.15 10.68
N ILE A 141 0.97 6.57 10.47
CA ILE A 141 1.15 5.32 9.73
C ILE A 141 0.36 4.19 10.40
N MET A 142 0.45 4.05 11.72
CA MET A 142 -0.29 3.03 12.46
C MET A 142 -1.81 3.23 12.35
N GLN A 143 -2.28 4.48 12.44
CA GLN A 143 -3.70 4.82 12.23
C GLN A 143 -4.18 4.45 10.81
N VAL A 144 -3.34 4.67 9.78
CA VAL A 144 -3.65 4.26 8.40
C VAL A 144 -3.81 2.75 8.31
N CYS A 145 -2.94 1.98 8.98
CA CYS A 145 -3.06 0.52 9.03
C CYS A 145 -4.33 0.05 9.73
N ASP A 146 -4.65 0.59 10.90
CA ASP A 146 -5.84 0.19 11.64
C ASP A 146 -7.12 0.47 10.85
N ALA A 147 -7.25 1.68 10.30
CA ALA A 147 -8.39 2.07 9.48
C ALA A 147 -8.45 1.26 8.17
N GLY A 148 -7.31 1.05 7.51
CA GLY A 148 -7.22 0.23 6.30
C GLY A 148 -7.62 -1.22 6.54
N LEU A 149 -7.18 -1.83 7.64
CA LEU A 149 -7.58 -3.18 8.02
C LEU A 149 -9.07 -3.25 8.39
N ALA A 150 -9.63 -2.22 9.00
CA ALA A 150 -11.06 -2.15 9.28
C ALA A 150 -11.89 -2.07 7.99
N ILE A 151 -11.52 -1.20 7.06
CA ILE A 151 -12.15 -1.05 5.74
C ILE A 151 -12.08 -2.37 4.96
N ASN A 152 -10.90 -2.98 4.87
CA ASN A 152 -10.70 -4.24 4.15
C ASN A 152 -11.49 -5.38 4.79
N ARG A 153 -11.51 -5.49 6.13
CA ARG A 153 -12.30 -6.52 6.83
C ARG A 153 -13.80 -6.36 6.57
N PHE A 154 -14.33 -5.14 6.62
CA PHE A 154 -15.72 -4.88 6.29
C PHE A 154 -16.04 -5.33 4.87
N ASN A 155 -15.22 -4.95 3.89
CA ASN A 155 -15.45 -5.35 2.51
C ASN A 155 -15.25 -6.86 2.29
N SER A 156 -14.34 -7.52 3.00
CA SER A 156 -14.19 -8.98 2.89
C SER A 156 -15.38 -9.75 3.43
N ALA A 157 -16.08 -9.24 4.46
CA ALA A 157 -17.27 -9.87 5.01
C ALA A 157 -18.47 -9.81 4.06
N THR A 158 -18.54 -8.78 3.23
CA THR A 158 -19.54 -8.66 2.17
C THR A 158 -18.89 -7.94 0.99
N PRO A 159 -18.35 -8.66 0.00
CA PRO A 159 -17.56 -8.07 -1.08
C PRO A 159 -18.35 -7.13 -1.98
N SER A 160 -17.93 -5.87 -2.05
CA SER A 160 -18.36 -4.95 -3.10
C SER A 160 -17.88 -5.40 -4.47
N GLN A 161 -18.65 -5.06 -5.49
CA GLN A 161 -18.33 -5.36 -6.88
C GLN A 161 -17.84 -4.09 -7.57
N LEU A 162 -16.88 -4.26 -8.48
CA LEU A 162 -16.42 -3.15 -9.33
C LEU A 162 -17.40 -2.91 -10.49
N ASP A 163 -18.07 -3.96 -10.95
CA ASP A 163 -19.08 -3.88 -12.00
C ASP A 163 -20.40 -3.35 -11.43
N GLY A 164 -20.98 -2.34 -12.08
CA GLY A 164 -22.19 -1.66 -11.63
C GLY A 164 -22.03 -0.72 -10.43
N ASP A 165 -20.80 -0.45 -9.97
CA ASP A 165 -20.58 0.55 -8.91
C ASP A 165 -20.77 1.97 -9.47
N GLU A 166 -21.86 2.64 -9.06
CA GLU A 166 -22.15 4.03 -9.46
C GLU A 166 -20.99 5.00 -9.16
N GLY A 167 -20.21 4.73 -8.11
CA GLY A 167 -19.03 5.50 -7.76
C GLY A 167 -17.97 5.44 -8.85
N ILE A 168 -17.72 4.25 -9.41
CA ILE A 168 -16.82 4.04 -10.55
C ILE A 168 -17.42 4.67 -11.80
N GLU A 169 -18.70 4.45 -12.11
CA GLU A 169 -19.33 4.94 -13.34
C GLU A 169 -19.23 6.47 -13.51
N ARG A 170 -19.24 7.20 -12.38
CA ARG A 170 -19.10 8.66 -12.34
C ARG A 170 -17.67 9.14 -12.49
N MET A 171 -16.66 8.27 -12.43
CA MET A 171 -15.27 8.63 -12.65
C MET A 171 -14.99 8.96 -14.12
N PRO A 172 -13.98 9.83 -14.40
CA PRO A 172 -13.48 10.08 -15.74
C PRO A 172 -13.23 8.79 -16.54
N ALA A 173 -13.63 8.77 -17.81
CA ALA A 173 -13.52 7.58 -18.66
C ALA A 173 -12.08 7.05 -18.78
N GLN A 174 -11.08 7.95 -18.76
CA GLN A 174 -9.66 7.60 -18.80
C GLN A 174 -9.25 6.77 -17.58
N LEU A 175 -9.74 7.12 -16.39
CA LEU A 175 -9.46 6.37 -15.15
C LEU A 175 -10.19 5.03 -15.14
N ARG A 176 -11.46 5.00 -15.57
CA ARG A 176 -12.22 3.76 -15.71
C ARG A 176 -11.54 2.76 -16.64
N ALA A 177 -10.91 3.24 -17.72
CA ALA A 177 -10.17 2.39 -18.65
C ALA A 177 -8.94 1.70 -18.02
N MET A 178 -8.46 2.15 -16.85
CA MET A 178 -7.34 1.53 -16.13
C MET A 178 -7.77 0.36 -15.22
N ILE A 179 -9.06 0.22 -14.92
CA ILE A 179 -9.57 -0.81 -14.01
C ILE A 179 -9.15 -2.22 -14.42
N PRO A 180 -9.26 -2.64 -15.70
CA PRO A 180 -8.83 -3.98 -16.10
C PRO A 180 -7.35 -4.24 -15.80
N ASN A 181 -6.48 -3.22 -15.93
CA ASN A 181 -5.06 -3.35 -15.64
C ASN A 181 -4.83 -3.61 -14.15
N PHE A 182 -5.51 -2.88 -13.26
CA PHE A 182 -5.42 -3.09 -11.82
C PHE A 182 -6.00 -4.43 -11.38
N VAL A 183 -7.13 -4.86 -11.95
CA VAL A 183 -7.72 -6.18 -11.66
C VAL A 183 -6.78 -7.30 -12.10
N HIS A 184 -6.23 -7.21 -13.32
CA HIS A 184 -5.27 -8.19 -13.83
C HIS A 184 -3.99 -8.22 -12.97
N PHE A 185 -3.49 -7.06 -12.58
CA PHE A 185 -2.36 -6.91 -11.68
C PHE A 185 -2.60 -7.61 -10.34
N HIS A 186 -3.73 -7.32 -9.69
CA HIS A 186 -4.12 -7.92 -8.42
C HIS A 186 -4.21 -9.45 -8.55
N ALA A 187 -4.91 -9.93 -9.58
CA ALA A 187 -5.08 -11.36 -9.83
C ALA A 187 -3.73 -12.08 -9.99
N ARG A 188 -2.81 -11.53 -10.79
CA ARG A 188 -1.45 -12.09 -10.98
C ARG A 188 -0.64 -12.17 -9.69
N HIS A 189 -0.80 -11.19 -8.81
CA HIS A 189 -0.07 -11.14 -7.54
C HIS A 189 -0.63 -12.09 -6.50
N VAL A 190 -1.95 -12.23 -6.45
CA VAL A 190 -2.61 -13.16 -5.51
C VAL A 190 -2.45 -14.61 -5.97
N SER A 191 -2.49 -14.89 -7.28
CA SER A 191 -2.34 -16.24 -7.83
C SER A 191 -0.90 -16.76 -7.84
N GLY A 192 0.09 -15.88 -7.66
CA GLY A 192 1.51 -16.21 -7.82
C GLY A 192 1.93 -16.52 -9.26
N SER A 193 1.07 -16.22 -10.26
CA SER A 193 1.29 -16.61 -11.67
C SER A 193 2.03 -15.57 -12.51
N ALA A 194 2.56 -14.52 -11.89
CA ALA A 194 3.39 -13.55 -12.60
C ALA A 194 4.73 -14.21 -12.98
N GLN A 195 5.12 -14.14 -14.27
CA GLN A 195 6.52 -14.34 -14.66
C GLN A 195 7.37 -13.36 -13.87
N SER A 196 8.05 -13.84 -12.83
CA SER A 196 8.81 -13.01 -11.91
C SER A 196 10.14 -12.66 -12.56
N ARG A 197 10.39 -11.36 -12.78
CA ARG A 197 11.78 -10.88 -12.84
C ARG A 197 12.48 -11.33 -11.55
N PRO A 198 13.77 -11.69 -11.57
CA PRO A 198 14.47 -12.07 -10.35
C PRO A 198 14.41 -10.94 -9.34
N VAL A 199 14.06 -11.24 -8.08
CA VAL A 199 13.94 -10.27 -6.99
C VAL A 199 15.04 -10.56 -5.96
N SER A 200 16.00 -9.65 -5.83
CA SER A 200 16.94 -9.58 -4.70
C SER A 200 16.26 -8.89 -3.50
N THR A 201 16.82 -8.96 -2.30
CA THR A 201 16.32 -8.23 -1.12
C THR A 201 17.37 -7.27 -0.58
N ILE A 202 17.10 -5.97 -0.54
CA ILE A 202 17.83 -4.95 0.22
C ILE A 202 17.40 -4.96 1.69
N CYS A 203 18.37 -5.02 2.59
CA CYS A 203 18.14 -4.89 4.01
C CYS A 203 17.73 -3.43 4.32
N SER A 204 16.55 -3.26 4.93
CA SER A 204 15.99 -1.97 5.34
C SER A 204 16.84 -1.27 6.42
N SER A 205 17.82 -1.97 6.98
CA SER A 205 18.74 -1.50 8.02
C SER A 205 20.10 -1.12 7.46
N CYS A 206 20.85 -2.11 6.96
CA CYS A 206 22.25 -1.94 6.57
C CYS A 206 22.43 -1.84 5.05
N GLN A 207 21.33 -1.82 4.29
CA GLN A 207 21.31 -1.76 2.83
C GLN A 207 22.04 -2.91 2.11
N ALA A 208 22.46 -3.96 2.83
CA ALA A 208 22.99 -5.17 2.24
C ALA A 208 21.97 -5.85 1.33
N LEU A 209 22.43 -6.43 0.22
CA LEU A 209 21.63 -7.10 -0.80
C LEU A 209 21.73 -8.62 -0.65
N ARG A 210 20.59 -9.31 -0.77
CA ARG A 210 20.51 -10.76 -0.86
C ARG A 210 20.87 -11.20 -2.28
N SER A 211 21.92 -12.00 -2.44
CA SER A 211 22.30 -12.61 -3.70
C SER A 211 21.26 -13.66 -4.15
N THR A 212 21.43 -14.19 -5.35
CA THR A 212 20.65 -15.32 -5.87
C THR A 212 20.88 -16.64 -5.11
N GLU A 213 21.94 -16.71 -4.30
CA GLU A 213 22.32 -17.87 -3.47
C GLU A 213 21.93 -17.69 -1.99
N ASP A 214 21.04 -16.74 -1.69
CA ASP A 214 20.54 -16.42 -0.35
C ASP A 214 21.55 -15.83 0.65
N GLU A 215 22.73 -15.46 0.18
CA GLU A 215 23.75 -14.77 0.97
C GLU A 215 23.61 -13.24 0.91
N TRP A 216 24.10 -12.52 1.92
CA TRP A 216 23.94 -11.06 2.02
C TRP A 216 25.26 -10.33 1.85
N TYR A 217 25.29 -9.35 0.94
CA TYR A 217 26.49 -8.62 0.55
C TYR A 217 26.29 -7.09 0.59
N PRO A 218 27.35 -6.29 0.79
CA PRO A 218 27.31 -4.86 0.49
C PRO A 218 26.86 -4.59 -0.96
N TYR A 219 26.25 -3.43 -1.21
CA TYR A 219 25.67 -3.09 -2.52
C TYR A 219 26.67 -3.28 -3.67
N ASP A 220 27.88 -2.76 -3.52
CA ASP A 220 28.91 -2.75 -4.55
C ASP A 220 29.31 -4.17 -5.01
N VAL A 221 29.30 -5.13 -4.09
CA VAL A 221 29.64 -6.54 -4.36
C VAL A 221 28.44 -7.27 -4.97
N ALA A 222 27.24 -7.05 -4.43
CA ALA A 222 26.04 -7.68 -4.97
C ALA A 222 25.66 -7.16 -6.36
N ALA A 223 25.97 -5.91 -6.70
CA ALA A 223 25.72 -5.34 -8.01
C ALA A 223 26.43 -6.12 -9.14
N GLU A 224 27.57 -6.76 -8.86
CA GLU A 224 28.30 -7.62 -9.80
C GLU A 224 27.73 -9.04 -9.90
N LEU A 225 26.96 -9.48 -8.90
CA LEU A 225 26.43 -10.84 -8.78
C LEU A 225 24.96 -10.96 -9.24
N LEU A 226 24.28 -9.83 -9.43
CA LEU A 226 22.86 -9.79 -9.78
C LEU A 226 22.66 -9.56 -11.27
N ASP A 227 21.56 -10.10 -11.81
CA ASP A 227 21.15 -9.84 -13.19
C ASP A 227 20.85 -8.34 -13.34
N PRO A 228 21.26 -7.67 -14.43
CA PRO A 228 20.93 -6.27 -14.66
C PRO A 228 19.41 -5.97 -14.67
N ASN A 229 18.58 -6.99 -14.89
CA ASN A 229 17.13 -6.92 -14.83
C ASN A 229 16.55 -7.31 -13.47
N THR A 230 17.39 -7.58 -12.45
CA THR A 230 16.97 -7.88 -11.09
C THR A 230 16.25 -6.69 -10.47
N LEU A 231 15.17 -7.02 -9.76
CA LEU A 231 14.41 -6.12 -8.92
C LEU A 231 14.88 -6.25 -7.46
N PHE A 232 14.75 -5.20 -6.64
CA PHE A 232 15.35 -5.07 -5.30
C PHE A 232 14.40 -4.88 -4.10
N SER A 233 14.06 -5.91 -3.36
CA SER A 233 13.00 -5.81 -2.35
C SER A 233 13.46 -5.34 -1.00
N HIS A 234 12.68 -4.55 -0.25
CA HIS A 234 13.09 -4.27 1.14
C HIS A 234 12.75 -5.45 2.06
N GLY A 235 13.70 -5.83 2.92
CA GLY A 235 13.58 -6.87 3.94
C GLY A 235 14.51 -6.59 5.13
N LEU A 236 14.78 -7.59 5.97
CA LEU A 236 15.80 -7.53 7.01
C LEU A 236 16.76 -8.70 6.81
N CYS A 237 18.07 -8.45 6.84
CA CYS A 237 19.06 -9.51 6.81
C CYS A 237 19.17 -10.18 8.19
N PRO A 238 19.68 -11.44 8.27
CA PRO A 238 19.80 -12.18 9.52
C PRO A 238 20.56 -11.41 10.61
N ALA A 239 21.71 -10.81 10.29
CA ALA A 239 22.48 -10.01 11.25
C ALA A 239 21.66 -8.85 11.83
N CYS A 240 20.98 -8.09 10.97
CA CYS A 240 20.10 -6.99 11.41
C CYS A 240 18.80 -7.48 12.08
N PHE A 241 18.49 -8.78 12.02
CA PHE A 241 17.35 -9.38 12.69
C PHE A 241 17.73 -9.88 14.09
N GLU A 242 18.93 -10.45 14.25
CA GLU A 242 19.46 -11.01 15.50
C GLU A 242 19.94 -9.95 16.52
N ASP A 243 20.19 -8.70 16.07
CA ASP A 243 20.53 -7.55 16.93
C ASP A 243 19.36 -7.07 17.84
N PHE A 244 18.31 -7.87 18.04
CA PHE A 244 17.05 -7.50 18.70
C PHE A 244 16.53 -8.51 19.72
#